data_AF-A0A7W0ERX3-F1
#
_entry.id   AF-A0A7W0ERX3-F1
#
_cell.length_a   1.000
_cell.length_b   1.000
_cell.length_c   1.000
_cell.angle_alpha   90.00
_cell.angle_beta   90.00
_cell.angle_gamma   90.00
#
_symmetry.space_group_name_H-M   'P 1'
#
loop_
_entity.id
_entity.type
_entity.pdbx_description
1 polymer ?
#
loop_
_entity_poly.entity_id
_entity_poly.type
_entity_poly.pdbx_seq_one_letter_code
_entity_poly.pdbx_strand_id
1 'polypeptide(L)'
;MDQVREVLRYYHYAYTTEQSYSSWILQYIKFYGGKTHPKDMGKNEVERFLSYLAEKKNVAAATQKQALISVWFKNLWGMLM
;
A
#
# COMPACT_ATOMS: atom_id res chain seq x y z
N MET A 1 1.46 4.72 10.98
CA MET A 1 1.86 3.46 10.32
C MET A 1 1.89 2.29 11.29
N ASP A 2 1.78 2.55 12.59
CA ASP A 2 1.99 1.54 13.64
C ASP A 2 0.95 0.42 13.58
N GLN A 3 -0.33 0.74 13.33
CA GLN A 3 -1.38 -0.26 13.11
C GLN A 3 -1.06 -1.27 12.01
N VAL A 4 -0.51 -0.82 10.87
CA VAL A 4 -0.13 -1.72 9.77
C VAL A 4 0.99 -2.67 10.20
N ARG A 5 1.97 -2.17 10.95
CA ARG A 5 3.09 -2.96 11.46
C ARG A 5 2.64 -3.95 12.52
N GLU A 6 1.77 -3.53 13.43
CA GLU A 6 1.17 -4.40 14.45
C GLU A 6 0.43 -5.57 13.81
N VAL A 7 -0.43 -5.31 12.81
CA VAL A 7 -1.14 -6.37 12.08
C VAL A 7 -0.16 -7.30 11.38
N LEU A 8 0.85 -6.77 10.68
CA LEU A 8 1.85 -7.60 9.98
C LEU A 8 2.65 -8.49 10.94
N ARG A 9 3.01 -7.96 12.13
CA ARG A 9 3.72 -8.72 13.16
C ARG A 9 2.84 -9.75 13.84
N TYR A 10 1.57 -9.42 14.09
CA TYR A 10 0.58 -10.33 14.66
C TYR A 10 0.41 -11.57 13.78
N TYR A 11 0.36 -11.38 12.45
CA TYR A 11 0.31 -12.49 11.49
C TYR A 11 1.68 -13.08 11.13
N HIS A 12 2.73 -12.74 11.88
CA HIS A 12 4.09 -13.27 11.70
C HIS A 12 4.67 -13.09 10.28
N TYR A 13 4.28 -12.02 9.58
CA TYR A 13 4.95 -11.67 8.33
C TYR A 13 6.42 -11.34 8.58
N ALA A 14 7.26 -11.65 7.58
CA ALA A 14 8.67 -11.32 7.64
C ALA A 14 8.88 -9.80 7.77
N TYR A 15 9.93 -9.42 8.50
CA TYR A 15 10.27 -8.01 8.70
C TYR A 15 10.54 -7.25 7.38
N THR A 16 11.04 -7.95 6.36
CA THR A 16 11.22 -7.39 5.01
C THR A 16 9.88 -7.09 4.34
N THR A 17 8.85 -7.91 4.56
CA THR A 17 7.48 -7.66 4.11
C THR A 17 6.87 -6.47 4.84
N GLU A 18 7.08 -6.36 6.16
CA GLU A 18 6.65 -5.20 6.95
C GLU A 18 7.19 -3.88 6.36
N GLN A 19 8.49 -3.84 6.10
CA GLN A 19 9.14 -2.67 5.53
C GLN A 19 8.62 -2.34 4.14
N SER A 20 8.52 -3.34 3.27
CA SER A 20 8.04 -3.17 1.90
C SER A 20 6.60 -2.62 1.87
N TYR A 21 5.70 -3.26 2.63
CA TYR A 21 4.29 -2.85 2.66
C TYR A 21 4.14 -1.47 3.26
N SER A 22 4.84 -1.18 4.35
CA SER A 22 4.82 0.13 4.99
C SER A 22 5.29 1.23 4.02
N SER A 23 6.36 0.96 3.26
CA SER A 23 6.89 1.91 2.27
C SER A 23 5.89 2.18 1.16
N TRP A 24 5.26 1.16 0.59
CA TRP A 24 4.29 1.32 -0.49
C TRP A 24 3.02 2.04 -0.04
N ILE A 25 2.49 1.70 1.13
CA ILE A 25 1.32 2.38 1.70
C ILE A 25 1.64 3.86 1.95
N LEU A 26 2.83 4.19 2.45
CA LEU A 26 3.24 5.57 2.66
C LEU A 26 3.40 6.34 1.34
N GLN A 27 3.98 5.72 0.31
CA GLN A 27 4.10 6.33 -1.02
C GLN A 27 2.72 6.59 -1.63
N TYR A 28 1.79 5.66 -1.47
CA TYR A 28 0.40 5.80 -1.90
C TYR A 28 -0.30 6.98 -1.21
N ILE A 29 -0.18 7.10 0.12
CA ILE A 29 -0.72 8.23 0.89
C ILE A 29 -0.14 9.56 0.40
N LYS A 30 1.18 9.61 0.20
CA LYS A 30 1.88 10.81 -0.28
C LYS A 30 1.48 11.20 -1.70
N PHE A 31 1.23 10.23 -2.57
CA PHE A 31 0.76 10.47 -3.94
C PHE A 31 -0.57 11.23 -3.97
N TYR A 32 -1.46 10.98 -3.00
CA TYR A 32 -2.73 11.70 -2.83
C TYR A 32 -2.65 12.91 -1.89
N GLY A 33 -1.44 13.38 -1.57
CA GLY A 33 -1.24 14.59 -0.77
C GLY A 33 -1.43 14.43 0.74
N GLY A 34 -1.61 13.20 1.24
CA GLY A 34 -1.59 12.89 2.67
C GLY A 34 -2.79 13.35 3.51
N LYS A 35 -3.81 13.95 2.89
CA LYS A 35 -4.99 14.50 3.59
C LYS A 35 -6.15 13.50 3.69
N THR A 36 -6.23 12.58 2.75
CA THR A 36 -7.30 11.58 2.70
C THR A 36 -6.80 10.31 3.37
N HIS A 37 -7.58 9.78 4.31
CA HIS A 37 -7.23 8.52 4.96
C HIS A 37 -7.30 7.41 3.90
N PRO A 38 -6.32 6.50 3.84
CA PRO A 38 -6.33 5.40 2.88
C PRO A 38 -7.68 4.71 2.80
N LYS A 39 -8.31 4.38 3.94
CA LYS A 39 -9.60 3.66 3.98
C LYS A 39 -10.70 4.22 3.05
N ASP A 40 -10.67 5.53 2.78
CA ASP A 40 -11.66 6.22 1.95
C ASP A 40 -11.28 6.22 0.45
N MET A 41 -10.12 5.62 0.12
CA MET A 41 -9.61 5.44 -1.23
C MET A 41 -9.89 4.02 -1.72
N GLY A 42 -10.63 3.94 -2.83
CA GLY A 42 -11.11 2.71 -3.42
C GLY A 42 -10.33 2.31 -4.66
N LYS A 43 -10.98 1.53 -5.52
CA LYS A 43 -10.39 0.93 -6.72
C LYS A 43 -9.75 1.98 -7.65
N ASN A 44 -10.45 3.09 -7.90
CA ASN A 44 -10.00 4.12 -8.84
C ASN A 44 -8.68 4.76 -8.40
N GLU A 45 -8.54 5.01 -7.09
CA GLU A 45 -7.32 5.59 -6.53
C GLU A 45 -6.15 4.58 -6.61
N VAL A 46 -6.43 3.29 -6.41
CA VAL A 46 -5.43 2.23 -6.58
C VAL A 46 -4.95 2.16 -8.03
N GLU A 47 -5.87 2.09 -8.99
CA GLU A 47 -5.54 2.02 -10.42
C GLU A 47 -4.70 3.22 -10.86
N ARG A 48 -5.11 4.44 -10.49
CA ARG A 48 -4.38 5.66 -10.84
C ARG A 48 -2.96 5.69 -10.25
N PHE A 49 -2.77 5.19 -9.03
CA PHE A 49 -1.43 5.09 -8.44
C PHE A 49 -0.56 4.08 -9.17
N LEU A 50 -1.12 2.92 -9.55
CA LEU A 50 -0.37 1.90 -10.28
C LEU A 50 0.00 2.36 -11.69
N SER A 51 -0.87 3.09 -12.38
CA SER A 51 -0.54 3.73 -13.66
C SER A 51 0.58 4.75 -13.50
N TYR A 52 0.55 5.58 -12.45
CA TYR A 52 1.65 6.50 -12.14
C TYR A 52 2.99 5.77 -11.94
N LEU A 53 3.00 4.65 -11.22
CA LEU A 53 4.21 3.87 -11.02
C LEU A 53 4.77 3.30 -12.34
N ALA A 54 3.89 2.82 -13.22
CA ALA A 54 4.30 2.29 -14.51
C ALA A 54 4.83 3.40 -15.44
N GLU A 55 4.08 4.50 -15.58
CA GLU A 55 4.37 5.54 -16.58
C GLU A 55 5.44 6.55 -16.15
N LYS A 56 5.45 6.94 -14.87
CA LYS A 56 6.32 8.02 -14.37
C LYS A 56 7.51 7.53 -13.60
N LYS A 57 7.41 6.36 -12.97
CA LYS A 57 8.52 5.75 -12.22
C LYS A 57 9.19 4.60 -12.97
N ASN A 58 8.65 4.15 -14.10
CA ASN A 58 9.19 3.04 -14.92
C ASN A 58 9.55 1.81 -14.06
N VAL A 59 8.72 1.50 -13.05
CA VAL A 59 8.99 0.36 -12.18
C VAL A 59 8.70 -0.95 -12.92
N ALA A 60 9.47 -1.99 -12.62
CA ALA A 60 9.22 -3.33 -13.16
C ALA A 60 7.84 -3.86 -12.72
N ALA A 61 7.24 -4.74 -13.54
CA ALA A 61 5.93 -5.34 -13.25
C ALA A 61 5.88 -6.07 -11.88
N ALA A 62 6.97 -6.74 -11.49
CA ALA A 62 7.08 -7.37 -10.18
C ALA A 62 7.00 -6.35 -9.02
N THR A 63 7.60 -5.18 -9.19
CA THR A 63 7.56 -4.07 -8.24
C THR A 63 6.16 -3.46 -8.16
N GLN A 64 5.47 -3.31 -9.30
CA GLN A 64 4.08 -2.86 -9.34
C GLN A 64 3.14 -3.86 -8.63
N LYS A 65 3.38 -5.16 -8.78
CA LYS A 65 2.63 -6.20 -8.08
C LYS A 65 2.82 -6.14 -6.56
N GLN A 66 4.04 -5.87 -6.09
CA GLN A 66 4.29 -5.65 -4.65
C GLN A 66 3.56 -4.41 -4.12
N ALA A 67 3.55 -3.31 -4.89
CA ALA A 67 2.80 -2.10 -4.54
C ALA A 67 1.29 -2.38 -4.46
N LEU A 68 0.73 -3.10 -5.44
CA LEU A 68 -0.68 -3.51 -5.46
C LEU A 68 -1.05 -4.31 -4.21
N ILE A 69 -0.30 -5.37 -3.90
CA ILE A 69 -0.59 -6.23 -2.73
C ILE A 69 -0.51 -5.42 -1.44
N SER A 70 0.47 -4.53 -1.32
CA SER A 70 0.63 -3.66 -0.15
C SER A 70 -0.56 -2.72 0.05
N VAL A 71 -1.05 -2.10 -1.02
CA VAL A 71 -2.20 -1.18 -0.96
C VAL A 71 -3.51 -1.95 -0.73
N TRP A 72 -3.65 -3.15 -1.30
CA TRP A 72 -4.79 -4.04 -1.05
C TRP A 72 -4.83 -4.57 0.38
N PHE A 73 -3.67 -4.90 0.96
CA PHE A 73 -3.58 -5.32 2.36
C PHE A 73 -4.24 -4.28 3.29
N LYS A 74 -4.05 -2.99 3.02
CA LYS A 74 -4.72 -1.92 3.76
C LYS A 74 -6.26 -1.94 3.62
N ASN A 75 -6.81 -2.36 2.47
CA ASN A 75 -8.26 -2.46 2.27
C ASN A 75 -8.87 -3.69 2.93
N LEU A 76 -8.19 -4.83 2.87
CA LEU A 76 -8.73 -6.10 3.34
C LEU A 76 -8.83 -6.16 4.88
N TRP A 77 -7.85 -5.57 5.57
CA TRP A 77 -7.76 -5.64 7.03
C TRP A 77 -8.42 -4.46 7.75
N GLY A 78 -8.57 -3.30 7.09
CA GLY A 78 -9.35 -2.19 7.62
C GLY A 78 -10.87 -2.43 7.64
N MET A 79 -11.36 -3.52 7.03
CA MET A 79 -12.75 -3.97 7.11
C MET A 79 -13.01 -4.96 8.25
N LEU A 80 -11.95 -5.54 8.84
CA LEU A 80 -12.03 -6.58 9.87
C LEU A 80 -11.73 -6.05 11.29
N MET A 81 -11.37 -4.77 11.42
CA MET A 81 -11.24 -4.02 12.68
C MET A 81 -12.21 -2.85 12.70
#